data_AF-A0A967XCT7-F1
#
_entry.id   AF-A0A967XCT7-F1
#
_cell.length_a   1.000
_cell.length_b   1.000
_cell.length_c   1.000
_cell.angle_alpha   90.00
_cell.angle_beta   90.00
_cell.angle_gamma   90.00
#
_symmetry.space_group_name_H-M   'P 1'
#
loop_
_entity.id
_entity.type
_entity.pdbx_description
1 polymer ?
#
loop_
_entity_poly.entity_id
_entity_poly.type
_entity_poly.pdbx_seq_one_letter_code
_entity_poly.pdbx_strand_id
1 'polypeptide(L)'
;MTRAACHEPSWPQPQRDRLAALLDAQRTDPSTTWIGYWCSDQWGRASNGGDTSVYVSRGLVQEVGGPLELCTRHALHATSEPHRWRGCRVWIVALFGERQTEGAKCGALRREIIGEILPGDCIDPSIAIRMGLR
;
A
#
# COMPACT_ATOMS: atom_id res chain seq x y z
N MET A 1 -8.26 10.29 32.65
CA MET A 1 -7.34 9.90 31.56
C MET A 1 -8.15 9.79 30.28
N THR A 2 -8.13 10.85 29.48
CA THR A 2 -8.81 10.90 28.18
C THR A 2 -8.04 9.98 27.24
N ARG A 3 -8.64 8.88 26.77
CA ARG A 3 -8.09 8.11 25.65
C ARG A 3 -7.85 9.10 24.53
N ALA A 4 -6.60 9.29 24.12
CA ALA A 4 -6.30 9.93 22.85
C ALA A 4 -7.12 9.16 21.81
N ALA A 5 -8.02 9.86 21.13
CA ALA A 5 -8.80 9.30 20.03
C ALA A 5 -7.79 8.89 18.96
N CYS A 6 -7.29 7.66 19.07
CA CYS A 6 -6.60 6.98 17.99
C CYS A 6 -7.65 6.90 16.89
N HIS A 7 -7.47 7.68 15.84
CA HIS A 7 -8.35 7.66 14.68
C HIS A 7 -8.24 6.27 14.07
N GLU A 8 -9.10 5.34 14.48
CA GLU A 8 -9.29 4.11 13.74
C GLU A 8 -9.69 4.52 12.32
N PRO A 9 -8.98 4.06 11.28
CA PRO A 9 -9.42 4.28 9.92
C PRO A 9 -10.87 3.82 9.82
N SER A 10 -11.76 4.67 9.29
CA SER A 10 -13.19 4.40 9.15
C SER A 10 -13.49 3.34 8.07
N TRP A 11 -12.63 2.34 7.96
CA TRP A 11 -12.69 1.26 7.01
C TRP A 11 -13.84 0.33 7.38
N PRO A 12 -14.74 -0.03 6.45
CA PRO A 12 -15.74 -1.07 6.69
C PRO A 12 -15.09 -2.40 7.09
N GLN A 13 -15.80 -3.22 7.86
CA GLN A 13 -15.29 -4.54 8.31
C GLN A 13 -14.69 -5.39 7.17
N PRO A 14 -15.32 -5.51 5.98
CA PRO A 14 -14.74 -6.29 4.88
C PRO A 14 -13.36 -5.81 4.42
N GLN A 15 -13.09 -4.50 4.51
CA GLN A 15 -11.81 -3.92 4.15
C GLN A 15 -10.73 -4.25 5.19
N ARG A 16 -11.09 -4.25 6.48
CA ARG A 16 -10.21 -4.68 7.57
C ARG A 16 -9.91 -6.17 7.46
N ASP A 17 -10.91 -7.00 7.19
CA ASP A 17 -10.75 -8.44 6.99
C ASP A 17 -9.83 -8.74 5.80
N ARG A 18 -9.97 -7.97 4.71
CA ARG A 18 -9.08 -8.08 3.54
C ARG A 18 -7.63 -7.76 3.90
N LEU A 19 -7.38 -6.68 4.63
CA LEU A 19 -6.03 -6.34 5.09
C LEU A 19 -5.46 -7.42 6.01
N ALA A 20 -6.25 -7.90 6.98
CA ALA A 20 -5.83 -8.96 7.89
C ALA A 20 -5.46 -10.26 7.14
N ALA A 21 -6.26 -10.68 6.16
CA ALA A 21 -5.96 -11.84 5.33
C ALA A 21 -4.67 -11.68 4.52
N LEU A 22 -4.40 -10.48 4.01
CA LEU A 22 -3.18 -10.19 3.23
C LEU A 22 -1.93 -10.13 4.11
N LEU A 23 -2.05 -9.59 5.32
CA LEU A 23 -0.97 -9.62 6.32
C LEU A 23 -0.67 -11.06 6.76
N ASP A 24 -1.70 -11.90 6.93
CA ASP A 24 -1.52 -13.31 7.22
C ASP A 24 -0.86 -14.07 6.06
N ALA A 25 -1.25 -13.77 4.82
CA ALA A 25 -0.62 -14.32 3.62
C ALA A 25 0.86 -13.92 3.52
N GLN A 26 1.20 -12.65 3.77
CA GLN A 26 2.59 -12.19 3.80
C GLN A 26 3.39 -12.87 4.91
N ARG A 27 2.80 -13.09 6.09
CA ARG A 27 3.47 -13.77 7.20
C ARG A 27 3.71 -15.25 6.91
N THR A 28 2.73 -15.91 6.30
CA THR A 28 2.77 -17.34 5.99
C THR A 28 3.72 -17.63 4.83
N ASP A 29 3.64 -16.84 3.76
CA ASP A 29 4.53 -16.93 2.62
C ASP A 29 4.88 -15.52 2.10
N PRO A 30 5.98 -14.92 2.60
CA PRO A 30 6.40 -13.59 2.20
C PRO A 30 6.85 -13.54 0.74
N SER A 31 6.98 -14.67 0.02
CA SER A 31 7.30 -14.71 -1.41
C SER A 31 6.08 -14.37 -2.29
N THR A 32 4.86 -14.52 -1.77
CA THR A 32 3.62 -14.37 -2.54
C THR A 32 2.98 -13.00 -2.45
N THR A 33 3.07 -12.36 -1.28
CA THR A 33 2.37 -11.11 -0.97
C THR A 33 3.31 -10.15 -0.26
N TRP A 34 3.30 -8.88 -0.67
CA TRP A 34 3.94 -7.78 0.06
C TRP A 34 2.97 -6.64 0.31
N ILE A 35 2.88 -6.17 1.54
CA ILE A 35 2.11 -5.01 1.94
C ILE A 35 3.06 -3.83 2.10
N GLY A 36 2.69 -2.72 1.49
CA GLY A 36 3.35 -1.44 1.74
C GLY A 36 2.47 -0.29 1.32
N TYR A 37 3.11 0.83 1.01
CA TYR A 37 2.45 2.10 0.79
C TYR A 37 2.59 2.60 -0.64
N TRP A 38 1.62 3.37 -1.10
CA TRP A 38 1.69 4.12 -2.34
C TRP A 38 1.15 5.53 -2.14
N CYS A 39 1.78 6.52 -2.77
CA CYS A 39 1.42 7.93 -2.58
C CYS A 39 0.82 8.51 -3.87
N SER A 40 -0.29 9.23 -3.72
CA SER A 40 -1.01 9.87 -4.82
C SER A 40 -1.17 11.37 -4.59
N ASP A 41 -1.59 12.09 -5.63
CA ASP A 41 -2.04 13.46 -5.51
C ASP A 41 -3.43 13.52 -4.85
N GLN A 42 -3.98 14.73 -4.71
CA GLN A 42 -5.30 14.94 -4.11
C GLN A 42 -6.43 14.22 -4.85
N TRP A 43 -6.26 13.94 -6.15
CA TRP A 43 -7.25 13.29 -6.98
C TRP A 43 -7.10 11.77 -7.03
N GLY A 44 -6.06 11.20 -6.41
CA GLY A 44 -5.79 9.76 -6.49
C GLY A 44 -4.95 9.34 -7.69
N ARG A 45 -4.24 10.26 -8.35
CA ARG A 45 -3.35 9.95 -9.48
C ARG A 45 -1.91 9.82 -9.01
N ALA A 46 -1.09 9.18 -9.83
CA ALA A 46 0.31 8.93 -9.51
C ALA A 46 1.11 10.23 -9.36
N SER A 47 1.81 10.39 -8.23
CA SER A 47 2.63 11.58 -7.92
C SER A 47 4.12 11.42 -8.20
N ASN A 48 4.57 10.18 -8.47
CA ASN A 48 5.99 9.82 -8.56
C ASN A 48 6.31 9.13 -9.89
N GLY A 49 5.67 9.58 -10.97
CA GLY A 49 5.68 8.89 -12.27
C GLY A 49 4.64 7.77 -12.36
N GLY A 50 4.51 7.17 -13.54
CA GLY A 50 3.47 6.19 -13.84
C GLY A 50 2.28 6.80 -14.59
N ASP A 51 1.20 6.03 -14.71
CA ASP A 51 0.01 6.42 -15.46
C ASP A 51 -0.89 7.36 -14.63
N THR A 52 -0.99 8.62 -15.06
CA THR A 52 -1.84 9.64 -14.43
C THR A 52 -3.29 9.61 -14.89
N SER A 53 -3.64 8.76 -15.86
CA SER A 53 -5.03 8.57 -16.32
C SER A 53 -5.85 7.70 -15.35
N VAL A 54 -5.19 6.94 -14.49
CA VAL A 54 -5.82 6.07 -13.49
C VAL A 54 -6.02 6.81 -12.18
N TYR A 55 -7.25 6.77 -11.68
CA TYR A 55 -7.61 7.25 -10.35
C TYR A 55 -7.69 6.06 -9.41
N VAL A 56 -6.87 6.05 -8.37
CA VAL A 56 -6.95 4.96 -7.39
C VAL A 56 -8.18 5.07 -6.51
N SER A 57 -8.73 3.91 -6.21
CA SER A 57 -9.85 3.75 -5.28
C SER A 57 -9.67 2.44 -4.53
N ARG A 58 -10.36 2.31 -3.40
CA ARG A 58 -10.38 1.06 -2.63
C ARG A 58 -10.83 -0.11 -3.51
N GLY A 59 -10.10 -1.21 -3.44
CA GLY A 59 -10.38 -2.45 -4.15
C GLY A 59 -9.89 -2.44 -5.60
N LEU A 60 -9.29 -1.35 -6.08
CA LEU A 60 -8.70 -1.31 -7.41
C LEU A 60 -7.56 -2.33 -7.51
N VAL A 61 -7.71 -3.30 -8.41
CA VAL A 61 -6.65 -4.23 -8.79
C VAL A 61 -6.07 -3.78 -10.13
N GLN A 62 -4.75 -3.73 -10.21
CA GLN A 62 -4.02 -3.37 -11.42
C GLN A 62 -3.06 -4.50 -11.78
N GLU A 63 -2.91 -4.73 -13.09
CA GLU A 63 -1.98 -5.69 -13.66
C GLU A 63 -1.24 -5.05 -14.83
N VAL A 64 0.04 -5.35 -14.96
CA VAL A 64 0.89 -4.94 -16.08
C VAL A 64 1.60 -6.16 -16.68
N GLY A 65 1.89 -6.12 -17.98
CA GLY A 65 2.56 -7.22 -18.66
C GLY A 65 4.03 -7.35 -18.22
N GLY A 66 4.57 -8.56 -18.23
CA GLY A 66 5.98 -8.83 -17.95
C GLY A 66 6.93 -8.60 -19.14
N PRO A 67 8.25 -8.82 -18.95
CA PRO A 67 8.88 -9.24 -17.69
C PRO A 67 8.89 -8.11 -16.64
N LEU A 68 8.97 -8.47 -15.36
CA LEU A 68 9.05 -7.48 -14.29
C LEU A 68 10.36 -6.68 -14.42
N GLU A 69 10.23 -5.36 -14.55
CA GLU A 69 11.36 -4.45 -14.60
C GLU A 69 11.07 -3.19 -13.77
N LEU A 70 11.78 -3.04 -12.66
CA LEU A 70 11.55 -1.96 -11.72
C LEU A 70 11.76 -0.58 -12.39
N CYS A 71 10.87 0.35 -12.05
CA CYS A 71 10.89 1.74 -12.55
C CYS A 71 10.54 1.89 -14.04
N THR A 72 9.93 0.86 -14.64
CA THR A 72 9.34 0.94 -15.97
C THR A 72 7.81 0.79 -15.90
N ARG A 73 7.15 0.83 -17.06
CA ARG A 73 5.71 0.47 -17.18
C ARG A 73 5.41 -1.00 -16.85
N HIS A 74 6.45 -1.84 -16.72
CA HIS A 74 6.35 -3.25 -16.38
C HIS A 74 6.51 -3.50 -14.87
N ALA A 75 6.25 -2.48 -14.04
CA ALA A 75 6.19 -2.61 -12.59
C ALA A 75 5.16 -1.67 -11.97
N LEU A 76 4.34 -2.18 -11.07
CA LEU A 76 3.47 -1.42 -10.19
C LEU A 76 4.17 -1.26 -8.84
N HIS A 77 4.39 -0.02 -8.42
CA HIS A 77 5.24 0.28 -7.27
C HIS A 77 4.51 0.38 -5.95
N ALA A 78 5.26 0.10 -4.88
CA ALA A 78 4.93 0.40 -3.51
C ALA A 78 6.22 0.70 -2.73
N THR A 79 6.11 1.20 -1.50
CA THR A 79 7.25 1.56 -0.65
C THR A 79 6.99 1.29 0.83
N SER A 80 8.03 0.98 1.59
CA SER A 80 7.97 0.91 3.06
C SER A 80 8.19 2.28 3.73
N GLU A 81 8.63 3.30 2.97
CA GLU A 81 9.00 4.62 3.48
C GLU A 81 8.22 5.73 2.75
N PRO A 82 6.89 5.80 2.88
CA PRO A 82 6.05 6.74 2.12
C PRO A 82 6.43 8.20 2.34
N HIS A 83 6.99 8.56 3.49
CA HIS A 83 7.47 9.91 3.81
C HIS A 83 8.58 10.43 2.88
N ARG A 84 9.25 9.56 2.12
CA ARG A 84 10.28 9.93 1.13
C ARG A 84 9.70 10.26 -0.24
N TRP A 85 8.41 10.07 -0.45
CA TRP A 85 7.75 10.17 -1.75
C TRP A 85 6.79 11.36 -1.82
N ARG A 86 6.56 11.88 -3.03
CA ARG A 86 5.59 12.96 -3.25
C ARG A 86 4.17 12.42 -3.15
N GLY A 87 3.25 13.25 -2.68
CA GLY A 87 1.82 12.95 -2.62
C GLY A 87 1.21 13.40 -1.30
N CYS A 88 -0.06 13.79 -1.34
CA CYS A 88 -0.79 14.24 -0.16
C CYS A 88 -1.74 13.16 0.39
N ARG A 89 -1.91 12.04 -0.33
CA ARG A 89 -2.72 10.88 0.08
C ARG A 89 -1.85 9.64 0.08
N VAL A 90 -2.04 8.78 1.10
CA VAL A 90 -1.25 7.56 1.31
C VAL A 90 -2.18 6.36 1.31
N TRP A 91 -1.81 5.34 0.55
CA TRP A 91 -2.61 4.14 0.31
C TRP A 91 -1.85 2.92 0.80
N ILE A 92 -2.52 2.03 1.53
CA ILE A 92 -2.03 0.68 1.77
C ILE A 92 -2.31 -0.15 0.51
N VAL A 93 -1.29 -0.82 0.02
CA VAL A 93 -1.35 -1.64 -1.20
C VAL A 93 -0.74 -3.00 -0.97
N ALA A 94 -1.24 -4.00 -1.67
CA ALA A 94 -0.68 -5.35 -1.73
C ALA A 94 -0.07 -5.60 -3.11
N LEU A 95 1.20 -6.03 -3.14
CA LEU A 95 1.88 -6.53 -4.34
C LEU A 95 1.85 -8.05 -4.32
N PHE A 96 1.60 -8.66 -5.48
CA PHE A 96 1.45 -10.12 -5.60
C PHE A 96 2.48 -10.74 -6.53
N GLY A 97 2.93 -11.95 -6.19
CA GLY A 97 3.82 -12.77 -7.00
C GLY A 97 5.26 -12.25 -7.06
N GLU A 98 5.86 -12.36 -8.25
CA GLU A 98 7.23 -11.89 -8.51
C GLU A 98 7.37 -10.41 -8.13
N ARG A 99 8.43 -10.10 -7.39
CA ARG A 99 8.73 -8.77 -6.90
C ARG A 99 10.20 -8.44 -7.10
N GLN A 100 10.47 -7.18 -7.41
CA GLN A 100 11.81 -6.60 -7.41
C GLN A 100 11.87 -5.48 -6.39
N THR A 101 12.94 -5.46 -5.60
CA THR A 101 13.16 -4.47 -4.53
C THR A 101 14.43 -3.66 -4.78
N GLU A 102 14.36 -2.38 -4.47
CA GLU A 102 15.50 -1.46 -4.51
C GLU A 102 15.39 -0.51 -3.31
N GLY A 103 16.16 -0.80 -2.25
CA GLY A 103 16.02 -0.11 -0.97
C GLY A 103 14.60 -0.26 -0.39
N ALA A 104 13.94 0.87 -0.12
CA ALA A 104 12.57 0.91 0.39
C ALA A 104 11.48 0.83 -0.70
N LYS A 105 11.86 0.69 -1.98
CA LYS A 105 10.94 0.58 -3.13
C LYS A 105 10.75 -0.90 -3.47
N CYS A 106 9.52 -1.29 -3.75
CA CYS A 106 9.16 -2.61 -4.23
C CYS A 106 8.26 -2.48 -5.47
N GLY A 107 8.39 -3.37 -6.44
CA GLY A 107 7.56 -3.42 -7.63
C GLY A 107 7.11 -4.83 -7.96
N ALA A 108 5.90 -4.97 -8.50
CA ALA A 108 5.34 -6.24 -8.98
C ALA A 108 4.51 -6.04 -10.25
N LEU A 109 4.14 -7.14 -10.91
CA LEU A 109 3.23 -7.10 -12.06
C LEU A 109 1.77 -6.93 -11.67
N ARG A 110 1.40 -7.21 -10.41
CA ARG A 110 0.03 -7.10 -9.91
C ARG A 110 -0.01 -6.39 -8.56
N ARG A 111 -0.96 -5.45 -8.42
CA ARG A 111 -1.19 -4.68 -7.19
C ARG A 111 -2.67 -4.53 -6.87
N GLU A 112 -3.04 -4.59 -5.60
CA GLU A 112 -4.37 -4.21 -5.10
C GLU A 112 -4.25 -2.98 -4.18
N ILE A 113 -5.13 -2.00 -4.37
CA ILE A 113 -5.29 -0.84 -3.48
C ILE A 113 -6.25 -1.21 -2.36
N ILE A 114 -5.75 -1.38 -1.14
CA ILE A 114 -6.55 -1.84 0.00
C ILE A 114 -7.34 -0.69 0.61
N GLY A 115 -6.72 0.48 0.72
CA GLY A 115 -7.38 1.64 1.30
C GLY A 115 -6.46 2.80 1.58
N GLU A 116 -7.07 3.96 1.75
CA GLU A 116 -6.39 5.17 2.19
C GLU A 116 -6.24 5.20 3.71
N ILE A 117 -5.10 5.70 4.16
CA ILE A 117 -4.79 6.02 5.55
C ILE A 117 -4.36 7.48 5.67
N LEU A 118 -4.38 8.02 6.89
CA LEU A 118 -3.81 9.35 7.10
C LEU A 118 -2.28 9.28 6.92
N PRO A 119 -1.63 10.29 6.32
CA PRO A 119 -0.18 10.34 6.24
C PRO A 119 0.52 10.27 7.61
N GLY A 120 -0.14 10.69 8.69
CA GLY A 120 0.39 10.52 10.05
C GLY A 120 0.46 9.06 10.51
N ASP A 121 -0.40 8.19 9.98
CA ASP A 121 -0.50 6.79 10.40
C ASP A 121 0.63 5.92 9.80
N CYS A 122 1.31 6.38 8.74
CA CYS A 122 2.35 5.60 8.06
C CYS A 122 3.77 5.79 8.63
N ILE A 123 3.95 6.68 9.62
CA ILE A 123 5.26 7.03 10.21
C ILE A 123 5.42 6.43 11.62
N ASP A 124 4.34 5.94 12.25
CA ASP A 124 4.35 5.51 13.65
C ASP A 124 4.39 3.97 13.79
N PRO A 125 5.50 3.35 14.25
CA PRO A 125 5.58 1.91 14.51
C PRO A 125 4.51 1.40 15.49
N SER A 126 3.96 2.27 16.34
CA SER A 126 2.89 1.91 17.28
C SER A 126 1.52 1.76 16.60
N ILE A 127 1.38 2.11 15.32
CA ILE A 127 0.12 1.93 14.58
C ILE A 127 -0.24 0.45 14.43
N ALA A 128 0.73 -0.46 14.26
CA ALA A 128 0.46 -1.90 14.17
C ALA A 128 -0.19 -2.41 15.46
N ILE A 129 0.30 -1.93 16.61
CA ILE A 129 -0.28 -2.21 17.94
C ILE A 129 -1.69 -1.59 18.05
N ARG A 130 -1.89 -0.35 17.57
CA ARG A 130 -3.19 0.34 17.58
C ARG A 130 -4.22 -0.27 16.61
N MET A 131 -3.77 -0.89 15.52
CA MET A 131 -4.58 -1.63 14.54
C MET A 131 -4.90 -3.06 14.98
N GLY A 132 -4.47 -3.48 16.18
CA GLY A 132 -4.75 -4.80 16.72
C GLY A 132 -3.94 -5.92 16.06
N LEU A 133 -2.91 -5.58 15.29
CA LEU A 133 -1.96 -6.55 14.75
C LEU A 133 -1.03 -6.96 15.90
N ARG A 134 -1.20 -8.19 16.38
CA ARG A 134 -0.33 -8.82 17.37
C ARG A 134 0.77 -9.61 16.68
#